data_AF-A0A819NZW5-F1
#
_entry.id   AF-A0A819NZW5-F1
#
_cell.length_a   1.000
_cell.length_b   1.000
_cell.length_c   1.000
_cell.angle_alpha   90.00
_cell.angle_beta   90.00
_cell.angle_gamma   90.00
#
_symmetry.space_group_name_H-M   'P 1'
#
loop_
_entity.id
_entity.type
_entity.pdbx_description
1 polymer ?
#
loop_
_entity_poly.entity_id
_entity_poly.type
_entity_poly.pdbx_seq_one_letter_code
_entity_poly.pdbx_strand_id
1 'polypeptide(L)'
;RSTSLPTSSSTSRTSPATITGSNCTINLTNAITLLSLVNVVSSGIYIQYSYNYTALTNLTRLTFSFRMDSASWFLDTVSAIQTGSSTQLINNGDFSFGDNTNWFLCNPYNTTNIGFVKDDPSNTQSGTYYWYDGSKGAADFLYTDFSTIKGFIYTISFYLKSNGGMPNNGRVYIGS
;
A
#
# COMPACT_ATOMS: atom_id res chain seq x y z
N ARG A 1 -54.92 -4.05 -16.47
CA ARG A 1 -53.99 -5.09 -15.96
C ARG A 1 -52.66 -4.87 -16.69
N SER A 2 -51.75 -4.10 -16.09
CA SER A 2 -50.46 -3.72 -16.68
C SER A 2 -49.41 -4.78 -16.32
N THR A 3 -48.66 -5.30 -17.29
CA THR A 3 -47.57 -6.24 -17.07
C THR A 3 -46.25 -5.56 -17.42
N SER A 4 -45.49 -5.16 -16.40
CA SER A 4 -44.13 -4.66 -16.54
C SER A 4 -43.15 -5.81 -16.79
N LEU A 5 -42.29 -5.65 -17.78
CA LEU A 5 -41.13 -6.51 -18.04
C LEU A 5 -40.08 -6.36 -16.93
N PRO A 6 -39.37 -7.43 -16.52
CA PRO A 6 -38.28 -7.32 -15.57
C PRO A 6 -37.04 -6.74 -16.25
N THR A 7 -36.60 -5.58 -15.79
CA THR A 7 -35.27 -5.02 -16.10
C THR A 7 -34.23 -5.84 -15.34
N SER A 8 -33.45 -6.64 -16.06
CA SER A 8 -32.28 -7.32 -15.51
C SER A 8 -31.14 -6.30 -15.39
N SER A 9 -30.82 -5.90 -14.16
CA SER A 9 -29.59 -5.17 -13.85
C SER A 9 -28.44 -6.18 -13.76
N SER A 10 -27.75 -6.40 -14.87
CA SER A 10 -26.47 -7.10 -14.84
C SER A 10 -25.42 -6.17 -14.25
N THR A 11 -25.01 -6.47 -13.01
CA THR A 11 -23.83 -5.90 -12.39
C THR A 11 -22.61 -6.42 -13.16
N SER A 12 -21.96 -5.55 -13.93
CA SER A 12 -20.69 -5.87 -14.56
C SER A 12 -19.64 -6.02 -13.46
N ARG A 13 -19.29 -7.27 -13.12
CA ARG A 13 -18.05 -7.57 -12.37
C ARG A 13 -16.88 -7.13 -13.23
N THR A 14 -16.25 -6.01 -12.86
CA THR A 14 -14.90 -5.71 -13.33
C THR A 14 -13.94 -6.68 -12.67
N SER A 15 -13.32 -7.53 -13.49
CA SER A 15 -12.14 -8.32 -13.13
C SER A 15 -11.12 -7.41 -12.43
N PRO A 16 -10.33 -7.90 -11.44
CA PRO A 16 -9.27 -7.11 -10.84
C PRO A 16 -8.38 -6.56 -11.94
N ALA A 17 -8.20 -5.23 -11.95
CA ALA A 17 -7.41 -4.54 -12.95
C ALA A 17 -5.98 -5.08 -12.89
N THR A 18 -5.51 -5.66 -13.99
CA THR A 18 -4.10 -5.98 -14.18
C THR A 18 -3.33 -4.66 -14.20
N ILE A 19 -2.79 -4.24 -13.06
CA ILE A 19 -1.90 -3.08 -12.98
C ILE A 19 -0.59 -3.50 -13.66
N THR A 20 -0.35 -3.03 -14.87
CA THR A 20 0.97 -3.18 -15.50
C THR A 20 1.92 -2.25 -14.76
N GLY A 21 2.78 -2.80 -13.89
CA GLY A 21 3.83 -2.04 -13.22
C GLY A 21 4.75 -1.43 -14.28
N SER A 22 4.62 -0.13 -14.52
CA SER A 22 5.46 0.57 -15.49
C SER A 22 6.90 0.59 -15.01
N ASN A 23 7.85 0.36 -15.92
CA ASN A 23 9.26 0.69 -15.69
C ASN A 23 9.35 2.16 -15.25
N CYS A 24 10.08 2.41 -14.18
CA CYS A 24 10.07 3.68 -13.47
C CYS A 24 11.39 3.87 -12.73
N THR A 25 11.56 5.04 -12.13
CA THR A 25 12.69 5.33 -11.25
C THR A 25 12.16 5.85 -9.92
N ILE A 26 12.65 5.27 -8.82
CA ILE A 26 12.41 5.80 -7.47
C ILE A 26 13.62 6.61 -7.04
N ASN A 27 13.38 7.83 -6.57
CA ASN A 27 14.38 8.65 -5.91
C ASN A 27 14.13 8.63 -4.40
N LEU A 28 15.09 8.11 -3.63
CA LEU A 28 15.06 8.07 -2.16
C LEU A 28 16.12 8.98 -1.53
N THR A 29 16.75 9.88 -2.29
CA THR A 29 17.93 10.64 -1.85
C THR A 29 17.70 11.43 -0.55
N ASN A 30 16.49 11.96 -0.36
CA ASN A 30 16.10 12.71 0.84
C ASN A 30 15.12 11.93 1.73
N ALA A 31 14.92 10.65 1.48
CA ALA A 31 14.01 9.84 2.27
C ALA A 31 14.74 9.25 3.48
N ILE A 32 14.06 9.25 4.62
CA ILE A 32 14.48 8.48 5.79
C ILE A 32 13.79 7.13 5.78
N THR A 33 14.41 6.13 6.39
CA THR A 33 13.80 4.80 6.58
C THR A 33 12.98 4.80 7.87
N LEU A 34 11.68 4.56 7.77
CA LEU A 34 10.81 4.34 8.93
C LEU A 34 10.89 2.90 9.42
N LEU A 35 10.91 1.94 8.50
CA LEU A 35 10.90 0.51 8.82
C LEU A 35 11.82 -0.26 7.86
N SER A 36 12.55 -1.23 8.40
CA SER A 36 13.31 -2.21 7.61
C SER A 36 13.16 -3.60 8.22
N LEU A 37 12.38 -4.44 7.55
CA LEU A 37 12.19 -5.86 7.84
C LEU A 37 12.99 -6.68 6.84
N VAL A 38 13.78 -7.64 7.35
CA VAL A 38 14.64 -8.52 6.55
C VAL A 38 14.43 -9.95 7.00
N ASN A 39 14.08 -10.81 6.05
CA ASN A 39 13.82 -12.24 6.21
C ASN A 39 12.97 -12.55 7.45
N VAL A 40 11.89 -11.79 7.64
CA VAL A 40 10.99 -11.99 8.77
C VAL A 40 10.27 -13.33 8.64
N VAL A 41 10.16 -14.06 9.74
CA VAL A 41 9.29 -15.23 9.78
C VAL A 41 7.83 -14.80 9.59
N SER A 42 6.99 -15.70 9.06
CA SER A 42 5.57 -15.37 8.91
C SER A 42 4.97 -15.02 10.27
N SER A 43 4.29 -13.88 10.33
CA SER A 43 3.50 -13.49 11.49
C SER A 43 2.11 -14.16 11.48
N GLY A 44 1.58 -14.49 10.30
CA GLY A 44 0.20 -14.94 10.10
C GLY A 44 -0.88 -13.87 10.39
N ILE A 45 -0.51 -12.81 11.12
CA ILE A 45 -1.35 -11.71 11.58
C ILE A 45 -0.80 -10.37 11.13
N TYR A 46 -1.67 -9.35 11.06
CA TYR A 46 -1.25 -7.97 10.85
C TYR A 46 -0.61 -7.39 12.11
N ILE A 47 0.49 -6.67 11.91
CA ILE A 47 1.19 -5.90 12.94
C ILE A 47 1.06 -4.43 12.58
N GLN A 48 0.61 -3.62 13.54
CA GLN A 48 0.58 -2.17 13.37
C GLN A 48 1.98 -1.59 13.59
N TYR A 49 2.41 -0.73 12.68
CA TYR A 49 3.58 0.12 12.86
C TYR A 49 3.13 1.57 12.91
N SER A 50 3.79 2.37 13.76
CA SER A 50 3.47 3.79 13.95
C SER A 50 4.74 4.58 14.22
N TYR A 51 4.90 5.69 13.50
CA TYR A 51 6.07 6.57 13.57
C TYR A 51 5.66 8.03 13.58
N ASN A 52 6.38 8.85 14.32
CA ASN A 52 6.28 10.30 14.19
C ASN A 52 7.30 10.80 13.16
N TYR A 53 6.84 11.61 12.23
CA TYR A 53 7.63 12.21 11.16
C TYR A 53 7.47 13.74 11.18
N THR A 54 8.58 14.47 11.16
CA THR A 54 8.55 15.93 10.99
C THR A 54 8.71 16.27 9.51
N ALA A 55 7.73 16.94 8.91
CA ALA A 55 7.75 17.25 7.49
C ALA A 55 8.88 18.23 7.14
N LEU A 56 9.71 17.88 6.16
CA LEU A 56 10.84 18.70 5.70
C LEU A 56 10.44 19.71 4.61
N THR A 57 9.34 19.43 3.92
CA THR A 57 8.77 20.24 2.83
C THR A 57 7.23 20.24 2.96
N ASN A 58 6.53 20.85 2.00
CA ASN A 58 5.05 20.89 1.98
C ASN A 58 4.41 19.73 1.19
N LEU A 59 5.22 18.79 0.70
CA LEU A 59 4.76 17.60 -0.01
C LEU A 59 5.61 16.43 0.46
N THR A 60 4.98 15.44 1.06
CA THR A 60 5.68 14.26 1.59
C THR A 60 5.29 13.03 0.80
N ARG A 61 6.28 12.22 0.43
CA ARG A 61 6.11 10.91 -0.16
C ARG A 61 6.27 9.83 0.91
N LEU A 62 5.32 8.89 0.96
CA LEU A 62 5.46 7.64 1.69
C LEU A 62 5.63 6.51 0.69
N THR A 63 6.71 5.74 0.82
CA THR A 63 7.08 4.65 -0.11
C THR A 63 7.23 3.34 0.63
N PHE A 64 6.53 2.32 0.16
CA PHE A 64 6.71 0.92 0.55
C PHE A 64 7.54 0.22 -0.52
N SER A 65 8.41 -0.67 -0.08
CA SER A 65 9.22 -1.52 -0.94
C SER A 65 9.13 -2.95 -0.45
N PHE A 66 8.68 -3.84 -1.33
CA PHE A 66 8.43 -5.23 -1.00
C PHE A 66 9.21 -6.14 -1.93
N ARG A 67 9.94 -7.09 -1.35
CA ARG A 67 10.45 -8.28 -2.04
C ARG A 67 9.96 -9.49 -1.28
N MET A 68 9.51 -10.49 -2.02
CA MET A 68 9.02 -11.73 -1.45
C MET A 68 9.17 -12.89 -2.43
N ASP A 69 10.25 -13.64 -2.29
CA ASP A 69 10.50 -14.81 -3.12
C ASP A 69 9.79 -16.02 -2.48
N SER A 70 8.61 -16.38 -3.01
CA SER A 70 7.76 -17.55 -2.66
C SER A 70 6.55 -17.32 -1.73
N ALA A 71 6.22 -16.08 -1.38
CA ALA A 71 5.03 -15.76 -0.57
C ALA A 71 4.52 -14.34 -0.89
N SER A 72 3.86 -13.66 0.05
CA SER A 72 3.45 -12.26 -0.14
C SER A 72 3.46 -11.41 1.14
N TRP A 73 3.69 -10.11 0.95
CA TRP A 73 3.36 -9.04 1.88
C TRP A 73 1.91 -8.60 1.69
N PHE A 74 1.33 -8.14 2.80
CA PHE A 74 -0.03 -7.64 2.88
C PHE A 74 0.05 -6.29 3.58
N LEU A 75 -0.41 -5.24 2.92
CA LEU A 75 -0.43 -3.88 3.43
C LEU A 75 -1.87 -3.38 3.48
N ASP A 76 -2.25 -2.81 4.62
CA ASP A 76 -3.58 -2.28 4.84
C ASP A 76 -3.56 -1.09 5.82
N THR A 77 -4.61 -0.26 5.75
CA THR A 77 -4.96 0.82 6.67
C THR A 77 -3.77 1.76 6.90
N VAL A 78 -3.26 2.32 5.79
CA VAL A 78 -2.21 3.33 5.79
C VAL A 78 -2.80 4.68 6.16
N SER A 79 -2.13 5.38 7.07
CA SER A 79 -2.61 6.62 7.64
C SER A 79 -1.48 7.63 7.81
N ALA A 80 -1.78 8.89 7.54
CA ALA A 80 -0.95 10.03 7.91
C ALA A 80 -1.86 11.11 8.50
N ILE A 81 -1.68 11.40 9.79
CA ILE A 81 -2.47 12.41 10.51
C ILE A 81 -1.51 13.39 11.16
N GLN A 82 -1.74 14.70 10.95
CA GLN A 82 -0.98 15.73 11.66
C GLN A 82 -1.23 15.64 13.17
N THR A 83 -0.19 15.72 14.00
CA THR A 83 -0.35 15.70 15.45
C THR A 83 -1.28 16.84 15.92
N GLY A 84 -2.30 16.50 16.69
CA GLY A 84 -3.34 17.44 17.14
C GLY A 84 -4.50 17.64 16.14
N SER A 85 -4.49 16.95 15.00
CA SER A 85 -5.60 16.90 14.03
C SER A 85 -6.29 15.53 14.05
N SER A 86 -7.47 15.45 13.44
CA SER A 86 -8.18 14.20 13.12
C SER A 86 -8.34 13.97 11.62
N THR A 87 -7.74 14.82 10.79
CA THR A 87 -7.84 14.71 9.33
C THR A 87 -6.85 13.67 8.80
N GLN A 88 -7.38 12.66 8.12
CA GLN A 88 -6.60 11.73 7.30
C GLN A 88 -6.08 12.44 6.05
N LEU A 89 -4.79 12.29 5.75
CA LEU A 89 -4.15 12.89 4.58
C LEU A 89 -3.91 11.90 3.44
N ILE A 90 -3.87 10.59 3.74
CA ILE A 90 -3.75 9.55 2.72
C ILE A 90 -5.16 9.12 2.30
N ASN A 91 -5.53 9.48 1.07
CA ASN A 91 -6.76 9.00 0.45
C ASN A 91 -6.61 7.55 0.01
N ASN A 92 -7.66 6.73 0.17
CA ASN A 92 -7.66 5.31 -0.18
C ASN A 92 -6.52 4.52 0.53
N GLY A 93 -6.19 4.90 1.78
CA GLY A 93 -5.13 4.25 2.55
C GLY A 93 -5.47 2.82 3.00
N ASP A 94 -6.75 2.48 3.03
CA ASP A 94 -7.30 1.14 3.31
C ASP A 94 -7.73 0.38 2.04
N PHE A 95 -7.42 0.91 0.85
CA PHE A 95 -7.79 0.34 -0.44
C PHE A 95 -9.29 0.08 -0.63
N SER A 96 -10.16 0.74 0.15
CA SER A 96 -11.61 0.53 0.15
C SER A 96 -12.29 0.80 -1.20
N PHE A 97 -11.61 1.47 -2.13
CA PHE A 97 -12.10 1.70 -3.48
C PHE A 97 -12.00 0.45 -4.39
N GLY A 98 -11.31 -0.60 -3.94
CA GLY A 98 -11.09 -1.82 -4.72
C GLY A 98 -10.02 -1.68 -5.80
N ASP A 99 -9.27 -0.58 -5.78
CA ASP A 99 -8.18 -0.27 -6.72
C ASP A 99 -7.06 0.52 -6.04
N ASN A 100 -6.00 0.81 -6.81
CA ASN A 100 -4.84 1.58 -6.36
C ASN A 100 -4.99 3.09 -6.60
N THR A 101 -6.21 3.64 -6.63
CA THR A 101 -6.41 5.10 -6.79
C THR A 101 -5.63 5.86 -5.71
N ASN A 102 -4.91 6.92 -6.12
CA ASN A 102 -3.95 7.72 -5.31
C ASN A 102 -2.65 7.00 -4.91
N TRP A 103 -2.43 5.80 -5.42
CA TRP A 103 -1.21 5.04 -5.23
C TRP A 103 -0.51 4.76 -6.56
N PHE A 104 0.81 4.90 -6.54
CA PHE A 104 1.67 4.69 -7.70
C PHE A 104 2.48 3.42 -7.50
N LEU A 105 2.27 2.44 -8.37
CA LEU A 105 3.10 1.26 -8.47
C LEU A 105 4.31 1.55 -9.34
N CYS A 106 5.48 1.12 -8.90
CA CYS A 106 6.73 1.28 -9.61
C CYS A 106 7.56 -0.01 -9.55
N ASN A 107 7.82 -0.60 -10.72
CA ASN A 107 8.62 -1.81 -10.89
C ASN A 107 9.92 -1.49 -11.66
N PRO A 108 10.96 -0.94 -11.01
CA PRO A 108 12.19 -0.53 -11.69
C PRO A 108 13.05 -1.71 -12.16
N TYR A 109 12.79 -2.92 -11.67
CA TYR A 109 13.60 -4.11 -11.93
C TYR A 109 12.88 -5.16 -12.80
N ASN A 110 11.72 -4.82 -13.37
CA ASN A 110 10.89 -5.76 -14.14
C ASN A 110 10.66 -7.09 -13.40
N THR A 111 10.38 -7.02 -12.09
CA THR A 111 10.05 -8.19 -11.29
C THR A 111 8.77 -8.85 -11.79
N THR A 112 8.64 -10.14 -11.48
CA THR A 112 7.38 -10.88 -11.66
C THR A 112 6.59 -10.83 -10.36
N ASN A 113 5.26 -11.01 -10.45
CA ASN A 113 4.33 -10.95 -9.31
C ASN A 113 4.28 -9.60 -8.59
N ILE A 114 4.28 -8.52 -9.35
CA ILE A 114 4.09 -7.16 -8.81
C ILE A 114 2.82 -7.04 -7.98
N GLY A 115 2.84 -6.12 -7.03
CA GLY A 115 1.70 -5.94 -6.14
C GLY A 115 0.41 -5.45 -6.84
N PHE A 116 -0.73 -5.76 -6.22
CA PHE A 116 -2.05 -5.34 -6.67
C PHE A 116 -3.03 -5.27 -5.49
N VAL A 117 -4.15 -4.56 -5.66
CA VAL A 117 -5.24 -4.55 -4.68
C VAL A 117 -6.05 -5.83 -4.79
N LYS A 118 -6.19 -6.55 -3.68
CA LYS A 118 -6.86 -7.85 -3.62
C LYS A 118 -8.16 -7.75 -2.84
N ASP A 119 -9.22 -8.32 -3.41
CA ASP A 119 -10.54 -8.52 -2.80
C ASP A 119 -10.55 -9.84 -2.02
N ASP A 120 -10.33 -9.78 -0.71
CA ASP A 120 -10.41 -10.95 0.17
C ASP A 120 -10.64 -10.51 1.63
N PRO A 121 -11.91 -10.39 2.07
CA PRO A 121 -12.24 -9.93 3.42
C PRO A 121 -11.75 -10.88 4.53
N SER A 122 -11.31 -12.10 4.21
CA SER A 122 -10.76 -13.04 5.19
C SER A 122 -9.28 -12.78 5.52
N ASN A 123 -8.58 -12.00 4.69
CA ASN A 123 -7.16 -11.69 4.82
C ASN A 123 -6.86 -10.18 4.91
N THR A 124 -7.89 -9.36 5.02
CA THR A 124 -7.76 -7.91 5.23
C THR A 124 -7.56 -7.60 6.71
N GLN A 125 -6.96 -6.45 7.04
CA GLN A 125 -6.97 -5.95 8.41
C GLN A 125 -8.35 -5.36 8.73
N SER A 126 -8.90 -4.58 7.79
CA SER A 126 -10.22 -3.96 7.88
C SER A 126 -10.90 -3.97 6.51
N GLY A 127 -12.24 -3.92 6.50
CA GLY A 127 -13.01 -3.82 5.25
C GLY A 127 -12.95 -5.09 4.39
N THR A 128 -12.58 -4.91 3.11
CA THR A 128 -12.62 -5.97 2.08
C THR A 128 -11.31 -6.09 1.30
N TYR A 129 -10.62 -4.97 1.12
CA TYR A 129 -9.51 -4.85 0.19
C TYR A 129 -8.20 -4.54 0.91
N TYR A 130 -7.09 -5.01 0.36
CA TYR A 130 -5.75 -4.70 0.84
C TYR A 130 -4.75 -4.76 -0.32
N TRP A 131 -3.56 -4.23 -0.12
CA TRP A 131 -2.47 -4.40 -1.08
C TRP A 131 -1.76 -5.74 -0.84
N TYR A 132 -1.69 -6.56 -1.88
CA TYR A 132 -1.04 -7.85 -1.89
C TYR A 132 0.19 -7.81 -2.79
N ASP A 133 1.36 -8.16 -2.25
CA ASP A 133 2.62 -8.03 -2.96
C ASP A 133 3.51 -9.27 -2.86
N GLY A 134 3.78 -9.91 -4.00
CA GLY A 134 4.59 -11.12 -4.09
C GLY A 134 5.82 -10.95 -4.97
N SER A 135 6.34 -9.72 -5.11
CA SER A 135 7.40 -9.37 -6.05
C SER A 135 8.64 -10.27 -5.90
N LYS A 136 9.05 -10.93 -6.99
CA LYS A 136 10.12 -11.95 -6.99
C LYS A 136 11.41 -11.45 -7.63
N GLY A 137 12.54 -11.85 -7.05
CA GLY A 137 13.90 -11.63 -7.56
C GLY A 137 14.48 -10.25 -7.22
N ALA A 138 13.64 -9.22 -7.15
CA ALA A 138 13.97 -7.90 -6.62
C ALA A 138 12.75 -7.29 -5.93
N ALA A 139 12.87 -6.07 -5.41
CA ALA A 139 11.74 -5.35 -4.82
C ALA A 139 11.02 -4.49 -5.86
N ASP A 140 9.71 -4.40 -5.79
CA ASP A 140 8.94 -3.32 -6.39
C ASP A 140 8.56 -2.29 -5.31
N PHE A 141 7.86 -1.24 -5.73
CA PHE A 141 7.56 -0.09 -4.89
C PHE A 141 6.11 0.35 -5.06
N LEU A 142 5.47 0.68 -3.94
CA LEU A 142 4.16 1.32 -3.89
C LEU A 142 4.32 2.64 -3.13
N TYR A 143 3.90 3.76 -3.69
CA TYR A 143 4.00 5.04 -3.00
C TYR A 143 2.80 5.95 -3.21
N THR A 144 2.65 6.91 -2.31
CA THR A 144 1.67 8.00 -2.40
C THR A 144 2.31 9.30 -1.93
N ASP A 145 1.82 10.40 -2.48
CA ASP A 145 2.22 11.76 -2.11
C ASP A 145 1.05 12.43 -1.39
N PHE A 146 1.34 13.13 -0.30
CA PHE A 146 0.33 13.87 0.45
C PHE A 146 0.86 15.24 0.91
N SER A 147 -0.03 16.23 0.90
CA SER A 147 0.28 17.58 1.32
C SER A 147 0.60 17.63 2.80
N THR A 148 1.68 18.34 3.14
CA THR A 148 2.15 18.55 4.51
C THR A 148 2.48 20.02 4.73
N ILE A 149 2.68 20.40 5.98
CA ILE A 149 3.17 21.72 6.37
C ILE A 149 4.57 21.50 6.92
N LYS A 150 5.57 22.11 6.28
CA LYS A 150 6.96 22.02 6.73
C LYS A 150 7.09 22.38 8.22
N GLY A 151 7.80 21.53 8.97
CA GLY A 151 8.06 21.69 10.40
C GLY A 151 6.98 21.08 11.32
N PHE A 152 5.84 20.65 10.78
CA PHE A 152 4.80 19.99 11.57
C PHE A 152 5.09 18.49 11.71
N ILE A 153 4.60 17.91 12.81
CA ILE A 153 4.72 16.49 13.11
C ILE A 153 3.47 15.76 12.61
N TYR A 154 3.70 14.60 11.99
CA TYR A 154 2.68 13.70 11.49
C TYR A 154 2.89 12.31 12.11
N THR A 155 1.81 11.68 12.53
CA THR A 155 1.81 10.27 12.91
C THR A 155 1.48 9.45 11.66
N ILE A 156 2.46 8.67 11.23
CA ILE A 156 2.37 7.75 10.09
C ILE A 156 2.13 6.35 10.66
N SER A 157 1.04 5.71 10.26
CA SER A 157 0.76 4.34 10.68
C SER A 157 0.25 3.47 9.55
N PHE A 158 0.48 2.17 9.67
CA PHE A 158 0.07 1.18 8.69
C PHE A 158 0.10 -0.21 9.32
N TYR A 159 -0.60 -1.16 8.71
CA TYR A 159 -0.57 -2.56 9.11
C TYR A 159 0.15 -3.40 8.04
N LEU A 160 1.08 -4.23 8.48
CA LEU A 160 1.75 -5.21 7.62
C LEU A 160 1.55 -6.63 8.13
N LYS A 161 1.34 -7.55 7.20
CA LYS A 161 1.40 -8.99 7.43
C LYS A 161 2.33 -9.63 6.39
N SER A 162 3.07 -10.64 6.82
CA SER A 162 3.89 -11.49 5.96
C SER A 162 3.45 -12.95 6.09
N ASN A 163 3.27 -13.62 4.94
CA ASN A 163 2.99 -15.06 4.91
C ASN A 163 4.26 -15.93 4.88
N GLY A 164 5.42 -15.37 5.22
CA GLY A 164 6.70 -16.10 5.25
C GLY A 164 7.38 -16.08 3.90
N GLY A 165 8.16 -17.12 3.54
CA GLY A 165 8.95 -17.15 2.30
C GLY A 165 10.27 -16.40 2.43
N MET A 166 11.32 -16.87 1.77
CA MET A 166 12.64 -16.26 1.83
C MET A 166 13.31 -16.27 0.44
N PRO A 167 14.04 -15.21 0.08
CA PRO A 167 14.19 -13.95 0.83
C PRO A 167 12.91 -13.13 0.88
N ASN A 168 12.70 -12.45 2.01
CA ASN A 168 11.65 -11.45 2.14
C ASN A 168 12.20 -10.16 2.71
N ASN A 169 11.80 -9.02 2.16
CA ASN A 169 12.19 -7.73 2.68
C ASN A 169 11.00 -6.78 2.55
N GLY A 170 10.70 -6.07 3.63
CA GLY A 170 9.70 -5.02 3.66
C GLY A 170 10.33 -3.75 4.20
N ARG A 171 10.39 -2.70 3.38
CA ARG A 171 10.97 -1.42 3.79
C ARG A 171 9.98 -0.30 3.57
N VAL A 172 10.01 0.68 4.47
CA VAL A 172 9.18 1.87 4.39
C VAL A 172 10.05 3.09 4.50
N TYR A 173 9.90 4.00 3.53
CA TYR A 173 10.64 5.24 3.43
C TYR A 173 9.67 6.42 3.45
N ILE A 174 10.09 7.53 4.02
CA ILE A 174 9.33 8.79 3.99
C ILE A 174 10.25 9.97 3.72
N GLY A 175 9.84 10.91 2.88
CA GLY A 175 10.62 12.11 2.57
C GLY A 175 10.14 12.82 1.32
N SER A 176 10.97 13.72 0.80
CA SER A 176 10.65 14.56 -0.37
C SER A 176 11.84 14.76 -1.29
#